data_AF-A0A972CTL8-F1
#
_entry.id   AF-A0A972CTL8-F1
#
_cell.length_a   1.000
_cell.length_b   1.000
_cell.length_c   1.000
_cell.angle_alpha   90.00
_cell.angle_beta   90.00
_cell.angle_gamma   90.00
#
_symmetry.space_group_name_H-M   'P 1'
#
loop_
_entity.id
_entity.type
_entity.pdbx_description
1 polymer ?
#
loop_
_entity_poly.entity_id
_entity_poly.type
_entity_poly.pdbx_seq_one_letter_code
_entity_poly.pdbx_strand_id
1 'polypeptide(L)' 'MDRLGKLTDDQLLDRIDKEIDKLNILLEQDNIDQYNRAKFEVNQLIVEAKKRNVNLEKSELINKILLTD' A
#
# COMPACT_ATOMS: atom_id res chain seq x y z
N MET A 1 6.63 12.54 10.78
CA MET A 1 6.62 11.34 9.91
C MET A 1 7.38 10.21 10.59
N ASP A 2 6.81 9.58 11.63
CA ASP A 2 7.60 8.66 12.48
C ASP A 2 6.75 7.54 13.13
N ARG A 3 5.88 6.91 12.32
CA ARG A 3 4.99 5.84 12.81
C ARG A 3 5.17 4.49 12.11
N LEU A 4 5.84 4.45 10.95
CA LEU A 4 6.05 3.20 10.22
C LEU A 4 7.06 2.28 10.92
N GLY A 5 8.12 2.86 11.50
CA GLY A 5 9.16 2.14 12.27
C GLY A 5 8.66 1.38 13.50
N LYS A 6 7.41 1.64 13.95
CA LYS A 6 6.82 1.00 15.14
C LYS A 6 5.87 -0.15 14.84
N LEU A 7 5.51 -0.35 13.57
CA LEU A 7 4.66 -1.47 13.17
C LEU A 7 5.46 -2.76 13.24
N THR A 8 4.86 -3.86 13.68
CA THR A 8 5.41 -5.20 13.41
C THR A 8 5.29 -5.53 11.93
N ASP A 9 5.98 -6.57 11.48
CA ASP A 9 5.92 -6.97 10.06
C ASP A 9 4.50 -7.37 9.64
N ASP A 10 3.77 -8.10 10.49
CA ASP A 10 2.36 -8.43 10.26
C ASP A 10 1.49 -7.17 10.18
N GLN A 11 1.67 -6.22 11.11
CA GLN A 11 0.93 -4.95 11.09
C GLN A 11 1.24 -4.11 9.87
N LEU A 12 2.47 -4.18 9.36
CA LEU A 12 2.89 -3.50 8.15
C LEU A 12 2.20 -4.10 6.92
N LEU A 13 2.15 -5.43 6.82
CA LEU A 13 1.42 -6.14 5.77
C LEU A 13 -0.07 -5.82 5.80
N ASP A 14 -0.70 -5.95 6.97
CA ASP A 14 -2.11 -5.62 7.20
C ASP A 14 -2.45 -4.18 6.77
N ARG A 15 -1.51 -3.25 7.01
CA ARG A 15 -1.68 -1.85 6.65
C ARG A 15 -1.53 -1.61 5.16
N ILE A 16 -0.60 -2.32 4.51
CA ILE A 16 -0.41 -2.28 3.06
C ILE A 16 -1.69 -2.75 2.37
N ASP A 17 -2.27 -3.87 2.78
CA ASP A 17 -3.50 -4.41 2.19
C ASP A 17 -4.67 -3.43 2.32
N LYS A 18 -4.89 -2.87 3.51
CA LYS A 18 -5.97 -1.89 3.75
C LYS A 18 -5.84 -0.63 2.89
N GLU A 19 -4.62 -0.13 2.70
CA GLU A 19 -4.42 1.07 1.87
C GLU A 19 -4.52 0.76 0.37
N ILE A 20 -4.25 -0.47 -0.07
CA ILE A 20 -4.51 -0.90 -1.45
C ILE A 20 -6.00 -1.07 -1.71
N ASP A 21 -6.76 -1.67 -0.79
CA ASP A 21 -8.22 -1.75 -0.93
C ASP A 21 -8.84 -0.35 -1.04
N LYS A 22 -8.32 0.60 -0.25
CA LYS A 22 -8.71 2.01 -0.34
C LYS A 22 -8.32 2.65 -1.67
N LEU A 23 -7.17 2.32 -2.25
CA LEU A 23 -6.80 2.79 -3.60
C LEU A 23 -7.83 2.36 -4.64
N ASN A 24 -8.26 1.10 -4.59
CA ASN A 24 -9.25 0.57 -5.52
C ASN A 24 -10.59 1.31 -5.38
N ILE A 25 -11.06 1.53 -4.15
CA ILE A 25 -12.29 2.31 -3.89
C ILE A 25 -12.16 3.75 -4.42
N LEU A 26 -11.01 4.41 -4.20
CA LEU A 26 -10.80 5.79 -4.64
C LEU A 26 -10.73 5.91 -6.17
N LEU A 27 -10.17 4.90 -6.83
CA LEU A 27 -10.12 4.79 -8.27
C LEU A 27 -11.53 4.57 -8.86
N GLU A 28 -12.32 3.66 -8.28
CA GLU A 28 -13.73 3.45 -8.67
C GLU A 28 -14.59 4.70 -8.50
N GLN A 29 -14.25 5.56 -7.53
CA GLN A 29 -14.92 6.83 -7.27
C GLN A 29 -14.40 8.00 -8.13
N ASP A 30 -13.43 7.75 -9.03
CA ASP A 30 -12.72 8.77 -9.82
C ASP A 30 -12.14 9.91 -8.94
N ASN A 31 -11.81 9.58 -7.69
CA ASN A 31 -11.28 10.53 -6.71
C ASN A 31 -9.75 10.56 -6.78
N ILE A 32 -9.26 11.05 -7.93
CA ILE A 32 -7.84 11.00 -8.31
C ILE A 32 -6.93 11.73 -7.31
N ASP A 33 -7.40 12.82 -6.71
CA ASP A 33 -6.61 13.57 -5.72
C ASP A 33 -6.34 12.74 -4.46
N GLN A 34 -7.35 12.06 -3.92
CA GLN A 34 -7.17 11.19 -2.76
C GLN A 34 -6.44 9.91 -3.14
N TYR A 35 -6.68 9.37 -4.34
CA TYR A 35 -5.95 8.23 -4.88
C TYR A 35 -4.44 8.49 -4.88
N ASN A 36 -4.01 9.64 -5.41
CA ASN A 36 -2.60 10.01 -5.47
C ASN A 36 -1.96 10.14 -4.08
N ARG A 37 -2.69 10.66 -3.09
CA ARG A 37 -2.22 10.72 -1.69
C ARG A 37 -2.09 9.34 -1.07
N ALA A 38 -3.10 8.49 -1.22
CA ALA A 38 -3.07 7.11 -0.73
C ALA A 38 -1.95 6.30 -1.41
N LYS A 39 -1.69 6.55 -2.70
CA LYS A 39 -0.63 5.87 -3.47
C LYS A 39 0.75 6.21 -2.93
N PHE A 40 0.95 7.46 -2.53
CA PHE A 40 2.17 7.87 -1.85
C PHE A 40 2.35 7.14 -0.51
N GLU A 41 1.28 6.98 0.28
CA GLU A 41 1.32 6.25 1.55
C GLU A 41 1.65 4.76 1.36
N VAL A 42 1.00 4.10 0.39
CA VAL A 42 1.30 2.70 0.03
C VAL A 42 2.76 2.54 -0.39
N ASN A 43 3.29 3.45 -1.20
CA ASN A 43 4.70 3.42 -1.59
C ASN A 43 5.65 3.50 -0.39
N GLN A 44 5.36 4.34 0.60
CA GLN A 44 6.18 4.41 1.82
C GLN A 44 6.13 3.11 2.62
N LEU A 45 4.96 2.48 2.72
CA LEU A 45 4.79 1.20 3.41
C LEU A 45 5.55 0.07 2.70
N ILE A 46 5.49 0.01 1.37
CA ILE A 46 6.23 -0.97 0.55
C ILE A 46 7.74 -0.78 0.71
N VAL A 47 8.24 0.47 0.73
CA VAL A 47 9.66 0.75 0.95
C VAL A 47 10.10 0.25 2.32
N GLU A 48 9.30 0.48 3.36
CA GLU A 48 9.59 0.01 4.70
C GLU A 48 9.59 -1.53 4.79
N ALA A 49 8.62 -2.19 4.15
CA ALA A 49 8.56 -3.65 4.10
C ALA A 49 9.79 -4.25 3.37
N LYS A 50 10.21 -3.64 2.27
CA LYS A 50 11.44 -4.01 1.55
C LYS A 50 12.68 -3.84 2.42
N LYS A 51 12.80 -2.74 3.18
CA LYS A 51 13.94 -2.50 4.08
C LYS A 51 14.05 -3.58 5.16
N ARG A 52 12.92 -4.14 5.60
CA ARG A 52 12.84 -5.18 6.62
C ARG A 52 12.96 -6.60 6.07
N ASN A 53 13.09 -6.76 4.75
CA ASN A 53 12.99 -8.06 4.07
C ASN A 53 11.70 -8.82 4.36
N VAL A 54 10.60 -8.08 4.62
CA VAL A 54 9.27 -8.70 4.75
C VAL A 54 8.89 -9.25 3.38
N ASN A 55 8.49 -10.52 3.36
CA ASN A 55 8.03 -11.15 2.14
C ASN A 55 6.65 -10.59 1.78
N LEU A 56 6.66 -9.51 1.02
CA LEU A 56 5.53 -9.06 0.25
C LEU A 56 5.32 -10.13 -0.83
N GLU A 57 4.38 -11.06 -0.67
CA GLU A 57 4.02 -11.98 -1.75
C GLU A 57 3.61 -11.14 -2.97
N LYS A 58 4.61 -10.92 -3.84
CA LYS A 58 4.61 -9.90 -4.88
C LYS A 58 3.47 -10.07 -5.87
N SER A 59 2.89 -11.28 -5.97
CA SER A 59 1.83 -11.59 -6.91
C SER A 59 0.51 -10.93 -6.56
N GLU A 60 0.15 -10.78 -5.28
CA GLU A 60 -1.16 -10.22 -4.92
C GLU A 60 -1.16 -8.69 -4.94
N LEU A 61 -0.09 -8.07 -4.44
CA LEU A 61 0.04 -6.61 -4.37
C LEU A 61 0.20 -5.96 -5.75
N ILE A 62 0.98 -6.58 -6.64
CA ILE A 62 1.19 -6.11 -8.01
C ILE A 62 -0.10 -6.28 -8.82
N ASN A 63 -0.81 -7.40 -8.69
CA ASN A 63 -2.08 -7.62 -9.38
C ASN A 63 -3.19 -6.68 -8.91
N LYS A 64 -3.21 -6.29 -7.62
CA LYS A 64 -4.20 -5.33 -7.09
C LYS A 64 -3.92 -3.87 -7.50
N ILE A 65 -2.66 -3.48 -7.68
CA ILE A 65 -2.29 -2.08 -8.03
C ILE A 65 -2.31 -1.82 -9.55
N LEU A 66 -2.11 -2.85 -10.39
CA LEU A 66 -1.96 -2.71 -11.86
C LEU A 66 -3.21 -3.00 -12.68
N LEU A 67 -4.40 -3.15 -12.09
CA LEU A 67 -5.65 -3.37 -12.84
C LEU A 67 -6.31 -2.07 -13.37
N THR A 68 -5.51 -1.06 -13.68
CA THR A 68 -5.96 0.07 -14.51
C THR A 68 -4.81 0.56 -15.38
N ASP A 69 -4.98 0.27 -16.68
CA ASP A 69 -4.24 0.66 -17.90
C ASP A 69 -2.76 0.27 -18.07
#